data_AF-A0A7C4V4Y4-F1
#
_entry.id   AF-A0A7C4V4Y4-F1
#
_cell.length_a   1.000
_cell.length_b   1.000
_cell.length_c   1.000
_cell.angle_alpha   90.00
_cell.angle_beta   90.00
_cell.angle_gamma   90.00
#
_symmetry.space_group_name_H-M   'P 1'
#
loop_
_entity.id
_entity.type
_entity.pdbx_description
1 polymer ?
#
loop_
_entity_poly.entity_id
_entity_poly.type
_entity_poly.pdbx_seq_one_letter_code
_entity_poly.pdbx_strand_id
1 'polypeptide(L)' 'MTDAITQQNKLRVWEFWKQLDTVAAEELPAVLSRYMASDVKWFGFHPFNHLAGRDMVLGNWWYPLRQSFPDVRRDVY' A
#
# COMPACT_ATOMS: atom_id res chain seq x y z
N MET A 1 19.46 12.77 10.16
CA MET A 1 19.04 11.43 9.66
C MET A 1 20.24 10.84 8.96
N THR A 2 20.68 9.63 9.31
CA THR A 2 21.89 9.03 8.70
C THR A 2 21.56 8.39 7.36
N ASP A 3 22.53 8.27 6.46
CA ASP A 3 22.35 7.65 5.15
C ASP A 3 21.83 6.20 5.27
N ALA A 4 22.27 5.45 6.28
CA ALA A 4 21.82 4.09 6.54
C ALA A 4 20.33 3.99 6.82
N ILE A 5 19.77 4.87 7.66
CA ILE A 5 18.33 4.91 7.97
C ILE A 5 17.54 5.26 6.70
N THR A 6 18.04 6.21 5.91
CA THR A 6 17.42 6.60 4.65
C THR A 6 17.35 5.42 3.66
N GLN A 7 18.44 4.67 3.50
CA GLN A 7 18.46 3.50 2.61
C GLN A 7 17.55 2.38 3.12
N GLN A 8 17.51 2.16 4.44
CA GLN A 8 16.59 1.19 5.03
C GLN A 8 15.12 1.56 4.79
N ASN A 9 14.77 2.84 4.91
CA ASN A 9 13.41 3.31 4.63
C ASN A 9 13.05 3.15 3.15
N LYS A 10 13.97 3.46 2.24
CA LYS A 10 13.78 3.24 0.79
C LYS A 10 13.55 1.76 0.48
N LEU A 11 14.33 0.87 1.09
CA LEU A 11 14.18 -0.57 0.92
C LEU A 11 12.79 -1.05 1.37
N ARG A 12 12.31 -0.57 2.52
CA ARG A 12 10.96 -0.91 3.00
C ARG A 12 9.85 -0.48 2.04
N VAL A 13 9.96 0.72 1.48
CA VAL A 13 8.99 1.21 0.48
C VAL A 13 9.04 0.35 -0.79
N TRP A 14 10.24 0.00 -1.26
CA TRP A 14 10.41 -0.85 -2.44
C TRP A 14 9.87 -2.26 -2.23
N GLU A 15 10.14 -2.89 -1.08
CA GLU A 15 9.61 -4.20 -0.72
C GLU A 15 8.09 -4.19 -0.67
N PHE A 16 7.48 -3.14 -0.12
CA PHE A 16 6.03 -2.97 -0.11
C PHE A 16 5.44 -2.97 -1.52
N TRP A 17 6.01 -2.19 -2.44
CA TRP A 17 5.56 -2.17 -3.84
C TRP A 17 5.73 -3.52 -4.52
N LYS A 18 6.87 -4.19 -4.32
CA LYS A 18 7.12 -5.51 -4.88
C LYS A 18 6.08 -6.53 -4.42
N GLN A 19 5.71 -6.50 -3.13
CA GLN A 19 4.68 -7.39 -2.60
C GLN A 19 3.31 -7.09 -3.25
N LEU A 20 2.91 -5.82 -3.32
CA LEU A 20 1.65 -5.41 -3.94
C LEU A 20 1.52 -5.85 -5.41
N ASP A 21 2.62 -5.82 -6.18
CA ASP A 21 2.63 -6.24 -7.59
C ASP A 21 2.56 -7.77 -7.76
N THR A 22 2.93 -8.56 -6.74
CA THR A 22 3.04 -10.03 -6.85
C THR A 22 1.89 -10.81 -6.23
N VAL A 23 1.25 -10.28 -5.19
CA VAL A 23 0.26 -11.03 -4.41
C VAL A 23 -1.12 -11.03 -5.06
N ALA A 24 -1.87 -12.09 -4.79
CA ALA A 24 -3.29 -12.15 -5.14
C ALA A 24 -4.11 -11.15 -4.29
N ALA A 25 -5.32 -10.83 -4.73
CA ALA A 25 -6.16 -9.84 -4.03
C ALA A 25 -6.52 -10.31 -2.60
N GLU A 26 -6.68 -11.61 -2.41
CA GLU A 26 -6.99 -12.27 -1.14
C GLU A 26 -5.85 -12.15 -0.12
N GLU A 27 -4.62 -11.91 -0.58
CA GLU A 27 -3.42 -11.80 0.25
C GLU A 27 -3.11 -10.35 0.65
N LEU A 28 -3.79 -9.36 0.05
CA LEU A 28 -3.61 -7.94 0.36
C LEU A 28 -3.73 -7.59 1.86
N PRO A 29 -4.66 -8.19 2.65
CA PRO A 29 -4.73 -7.90 4.08
C PRO A 29 -3.44 -8.22 4.83
N ALA A 30 -2.79 -9.33 4.47
CA ALA A 30 -1.54 -9.76 5.08
C ALA A 30 -0.39 -8.79 4.72
N VAL A 31 -0.33 -8.39 3.44
CA VAL A 31 0.66 -7.40 2.98
C VAL A 31 0.47 -6.06 3.69
N LEU A 32 -0.73 -5.50 3.72
CA LEU A 32 -0.98 -4.24 4.40
C LEU A 32 -0.71 -4.37 5.90
N SER A 33 -0.98 -5.51 6.53
CA SER A 33 -0.68 -5.69 7.95
C SER A 33 0.81 -5.68 8.26
N ARG A 34 1.65 -6.06 7.31
CA ARG A 34 3.11 -6.05 7.45
C ARG A 34 3.72 -4.66 7.24
N TYR A 35 3.17 -3.87 6.33
CA TYR A 35 3.78 -2.62 5.87
C TYR A 35 3.04 -1.35 6.32
N MET A 36 1.79 -1.45 6.77
CA MET A 36 0.99 -0.30 7.21
C MET A 36 0.59 -0.46 8.68
N ALA A 37 0.79 0.61 9.44
CA ALA A 37 0.28 0.72 10.80
C ALA A 37 -1.25 0.57 10.81
N SER A 38 -1.78 -0.06 11.86
CA SER A 38 -3.23 -0.27 12.02
C SER A 38 -4.02 1.04 12.02
N ASP A 39 -3.43 2.11 12.55
CA ASP A 39 -3.99 3.45 12.71
C ASP A 39 -3.49 4.46 11.66
N VAL A 40 -2.95 3.96 10.54
CA VAL A 40 -2.41 4.80 9.46
C VAL A 40 -3.42 5.85 9.00
N LYS A 41 -2.96 7.08 8.83
CA LYS A 41 -3.72 8.17 8.22
C LYS A 41 -3.35 8.26 6.75
N TRP A 42 -4.25 7.83 5.88
CA TRP A 42 -4.03 7.86 4.44
C TRP A 42 -4.73 9.08 3.84
N PHE A 43 -3.96 9.96 3.20
CA PHE A 43 -4.47 11.17 2.57
C PHE A 43 -4.45 10.99 1.06
N GLY A 44 -5.63 10.85 0.47
CA GLY A 44 -5.84 10.64 -0.95
C GLY A 44 -6.45 11.85 -1.64
N PHE A 45 -6.89 11.62 -2.87
CA PHE A 45 -7.62 12.59 -3.69
C PHE A 45 -9.14 12.49 -3.44
N HIS A 46 -9.91 13.45 -3.96
CA HIS A 46 -11.38 13.37 -3.94
C HIS A 46 -11.86 12.18 -4.80
N PRO A 47 -12.77 11.30 -4.32
CA PRO A 47 -13.68 11.49 -3.18
C PRO A 47 -13.18 10.96 -1.84
N PHE A 48 -12.03 10.30 -1.80
CA PHE A 48 -11.55 9.61 -0.61
C PHE A 48 -11.07 10.57 0.48
N ASN A 49 -10.37 11.67 0.11
CA ASN A 49 -9.79 12.68 0.99
C ASN A 49 -8.88 12.11 2.10
N HIS A 50 -9.47 11.52 3.13
CA HIS A 50 -8.78 10.89 4.25
C HIS A 50 -9.44 9.54 4.61
N LEU A 51 -8.63 8.49 4.67
CA LEU A 51 -9.01 7.18 5.19
C LEU A 51 -8.24 6.92 6.49
N ALA A 52 -8.99 6.67 7.57
CA ALA A 52 -8.44 6.46 8.91
C ALA A 52 -8.34 4.96 9.21
N GLY A 53 -7.11 4.47 9.33
CA GLY A 53 -6.82 3.09 9.67
C GLY A 53 -6.71 2.18 8.46
N ARG A 54 -5.92 1.11 8.64
CA ARG A 54 -5.55 0.18 7.58
C ARG A 54 -6.76 -0.49 6.95
N ASP A 55 -7.78 -0.83 7.74
CA ASP A 55 -8.97 -1.51 7.24
C ASP A 55 -9.80 -0.63 6.32
N MET A 56 -9.87 0.68 6.59
CA MET A 56 -10.49 1.64 5.67
C MET A 56 -9.71 1.75 4.36
N VAL A 57 -8.37 1.78 4.42
CA VAL A 57 -7.53 1.80 3.22
C VAL A 57 -7.69 0.51 2.40
N LEU A 58 -7.72 -0.64 3.06
CA LEU A 58 -7.93 -1.93 2.40
C LEU A 58 -9.30 -1.97 1.69
N GLY A 59 -10.38 -1.67 2.43
CA GLY A 59 -11.74 -1.80 1.93
C GLY A 59 -12.17 -0.75 0.91
N ASN A 60 -11.72 0.50 1.07
CA ASN A 60 -12.17 1.60 0.21
C ASN A 60 -11.20 1.93 -0.93
N TRP A 61 -9.93 1.55 -0.82
CA TRP A 61 -8.92 1.82 -1.84
C TRP A 61 -8.42 0.55 -2.52
N TRP A 62 -7.75 -0.34 -1.77
CA TRP A 62 -7.02 -1.44 -2.38
C TRP A 62 -7.92 -2.50 -3.02
N TYR A 63 -8.98 -2.93 -2.34
CA TYR A 63 -9.91 -3.90 -2.93
C TYR A 63 -10.61 -3.37 -4.17
N PRO A 64 -11.23 -2.17 -4.17
CA PRO A 64 -11.83 -1.62 -5.38
C PRO A 64 -10.83 -1.47 -6.53
N LEU A 65 -9.62 -0.97 -6.25
CA LEU A 65 -8.59 -0.80 -7.27
C LEU A 65 -8.20 -2.13 -7.91
N ARG A 66 -7.93 -3.17 -7.12
CA ARG A 66 -7.49 -4.48 -7.62
C ARG A 66 -8.60 -5.26 -8.30
N GLN A 67 -9.85 -5.05 -7.89
CA GLN A 67 -11.01 -5.61 -8.58
C GLN A 67 -11.23 -4.95 -9.95
N SER A 68 -11.10 -3.62 -10.05
CA SER A 68 -11.25 -2.90 -11.32
C SER A 68 -10.07 -3.09 -12.28
N PHE A 69 -8.86 -3.26 -11.73
CA PHE A 69 -7.62 -3.40 -12.50
C PHE A 69 -6.80 -4.59 -11.98
N PRO A 70 -7.16 -5.83 -12.35
CA PRO A 70 -6.54 -7.06 -11.82
C PRO A 70 -5.07 -7.21 -12.21
N ASP A 71 -4.64 -6.58 -13.29
CA ASP A 71 -3.27 -6.56 -13.83
C ASP A 71 -2.51 -5.27 -13.50
N VAL A 72 -3.06 -4.40 -12.64
CA VAL A 72 -2.37 -3.18 -12.22
C VAL A 72 -1.05 -3.52 -11.55
N ARG A 73 0.01 -2.87 -12.01
CA ARG A 73 1.36 -2.97 -11.48
C ARG A 73 2.02 -1.60 -11.50
N ARG A 74 2.95 -1.36 -10.59
CA ARG A 74 3.74 -0.14 -10.62
C ARG A 74 4.70 -0.17 -11.82
N ASP A 75 4.51 0.75 -12.75
CA ASP A 75 5.52 1.05 -13.77
C ASP A 75 6.51 2.10 -13.25
N VAL A 76 7.80 1.89 -13.48
CA VAL A 76 8.88 2.77 -13.02
C VAL A 76 9.69 3.37 -14.17
N TYR A 77 9.22 3.16 -15.40
CA TYR A 77 9.85 3.63 -16.64
C TYR A 77 9.24 4.94 -17.16
#